data_AF-A0A317NU87-F1
#
_entry.id   AF-A0A317NU87-F1
#
_cell.length_a   1.000
_cell.length_b   1.000
_cell.length_c   1.000
_cell.angle_alpha   90.00
_cell.angle_beta   90.00
_cell.angle_gamma   90.00
#
_symmetry.space_group_name_H-M   'P 1'
#
loop_
_entity.id
_entity.type
_entity.pdbx_description
1 polymer ?
#
loop_
_entity_poly.entity_id
_entity_poly.type
_entity_poly.pdbx_seq_one_letter_code
_entity_poly.pdbx_strand_id
1 'polypeptide(L)'
;MSTVRRFWIEFAFDRSGPLPDGPVVRLYQGVGVTGFDERDALSMVADMLPGDEPLPPVQRITPDISLADLPPLSPPYFGVPVWRGVWFPPDNLRTGPTWRPHGVAPAEERAARFGRPTPVTGLSRTWWDDIPHIGRLGTPLMWIHQPKLGRDKWDSSVDMTRILAAEDPRHGDLLREALAHMISQRPTPDEWFDPIGARFADQEQLVEYLQAFHDYLFGDRTAPIPPPGVDEQ
;
A
#
# COMPACT_ATOMS: atom_id res chain seq x y z
N MET A 1 -14.24 28.53 2.46
CA MET A 1 -13.85 27.11 2.49
C MET A 1 -12.36 27.06 2.23
N SER A 2 -11.56 26.47 3.11
CA SER A 2 -10.13 26.27 2.83
C SER A 2 -10.01 25.22 1.73
N THR A 3 -9.40 25.59 0.61
CA THR A 3 -9.08 24.65 -0.47
C THR A 3 -7.79 23.92 -0.13
N VAL A 4 -7.74 22.61 -0.37
CA VAL A 4 -6.52 21.84 -0.21
C VAL A 4 -5.49 22.23 -1.28
N ARG A 5 -4.22 22.23 -0.90
CA ARG A 5 -3.05 22.55 -1.71
C ARG A 5 -2.05 21.40 -1.65
N ARG A 6 -1.25 21.25 -2.71
CA ARG A 6 -0.16 20.28 -2.77
C ARG A 6 1.13 20.91 -2.26
N PHE A 7 1.85 20.19 -1.42
CA PHE A 7 3.12 20.61 -0.83
C PHE A 7 4.17 19.56 -1.15
N TRP A 8 5.37 20.02 -1.46
CA TRP A 8 6.57 19.20 -1.46
C TRP A 8 7.50 19.67 -0.35
N ILE A 9 7.82 18.77 0.58
CA ILE A 9 8.58 19.06 1.78
C ILE A 9 9.91 18.34 1.68
N GLU A 10 11.01 19.10 1.74
CA GLU A 10 12.36 18.58 1.77
C GLU A 10 12.93 18.78 3.17
N PHE A 11 13.60 17.74 3.66
CA PHE A 11 14.21 17.71 4.97
C PHE A 11 15.73 17.79 4.86
N ALA A 12 16.36 18.43 5.84
CA ALA A 12 17.80 18.54 5.93
C ALA A 12 18.39 17.21 6.40
N PHE A 13 19.01 16.48 5.47
CA PHE A 13 19.81 15.29 5.74
C PHE A 13 21.25 15.53 5.32
N ASP A 14 22.20 14.96 6.06
CA ASP A 14 23.58 14.85 5.59
C ASP A 14 23.64 13.83 4.45
N ARG A 15 23.73 14.34 3.22
CA ARG A 15 23.79 13.50 2.01
C ARG A 15 25.18 12.91 1.75
N SER A 16 26.19 13.32 2.53
CA SER A 16 27.55 12.78 2.45
C SER A 16 27.79 11.63 3.43
N GLY A 17 26.90 11.45 4.40
CA GLY A 17 26.92 10.37 5.38
C GLY A 17 26.15 9.12 4.93
N PRO A 18 26.14 8.06 5.77
CA PRO A 18 25.28 6.90 5.55
C PRO A 18 23.80 7.32 5.53
N LEU A 19 22.98 6.55 4.81
CA LEU A 19 21.53 6.77 4.80
C LEU A 19 20.99 6.72 6.24
N PRO A 20 20.02 7.57 6.60
CA PRO A 20 19.39 7.51 7.90
C PRO A 20 18.70 6.15 8.09
N ASP A 21 18.91 5.53 9.24
CA ASP A 21 18.28 4.27 9.59
C ASP A 21 16.79 4.45 9.93
N GLY A 22 16.01 3.38 9.75
CA GLY A 22 14.64 3.31 10.24
C GLY A 22 13.60 4.08 9.40
N PRO A 23 12.47 4.50 10.00
CA PRO A 23 11.31 5.04 9.29
C PRO A 23 11.59 6.40 8.63
N VAL A 24 12.56 7.16 9.16
CA VAL A 24 12.97 8.48 8.67
C VAL A 24 13.61 8.42 7.28
N VAL A 25 14.15 7.26 6.86
CA VAL A 25 14.69 7.04 5.50
C VAL A 25 13.66 7.36 4.41
N ARG A 26 12.37 7.22 4.72
CA ARG A 26 11.25 7.54 3.82
C ARG A 26 11.14 9.02 3.49
N LEU A 27 11.70 9.89 4.34
CA LEU A 27 11.70 11.34 4.16
C LEU A 27 12.92 11.83 3.35
N TYR A 28 13.92 10.97 3.12
CA TYR A 28 15.21 11.33 2.51
C TYR A 28 15.07 11.94 1.12
N GLN A 29 14.10 11.46 0.33
CA GLN A 29 13.85 11.94 -1.03
C GLN A 29 12.93 13.18 -1.07
N GLY A 30 12.39 13.61 0.08
CA GLY A 30 11.31 14.57 0.16
C GLY A 30 9.94 13.89 0.29
N VAL A 31 8.93 14.69 0.63
CA VAL A 31 7.60 14.24 0.98
C VAL A 31 6.55 15.06 0.24
N GLY A 32 5.66 14.38 -0.46
CA GLY A 32 4.51 14.95 -1.14
C GLY A 32 3.26 14.87 -0.26
N VAL A 33 2.67 16.02 0.06
CA VAL A 33 1.51 16.11 0.94
C VAL A 33 0.43 16.95 0.30
N THR A 34 -0.83 16.61 0.52
CA THR A 34 -1.96 17.49 0.22
C THR A 34 -2.64 17.87 1.52
N GLY A 35 -2.74 19.17 1.79
CA GLY A 35 -3.24 19.72 3.05
C GLY A 35 -3.81 21.12 2.89
N PHE A 36 -4.30 21.71 3.97
CA PHE A 36 -4.85 23.07 3.91
C PHE A 36 -3.76 24.16 3.95
N ASP A 37 -2.72 23.92 4.74
CA ASP A 37 -1.58 24.81 4.93
C ASP A 37 -0.33 24.00 5.30
N GLU A 38 0.80 24.69 5.49
CA GLU A 38 2.08 24.04 5.81
C GLU A 38 2.06 23.33 7.17
N ARG A 39 1.32 23.87 8.15
CA ARG A 39 1.20 23.26 9.48
C ARG A 39 0.40 21.97 9.40
N ASP A 40 -0.71 21.99 8.66
CA ASP A 40 -1.52 20.81 8.36
C ASP A 40 -0.66 19.76 7.64
N ALA A 41 0.09 20.17 6.61
CA ALA A 41 0.98 19.28 5.89
C ALA A 41 2.03 18.62 6.79
N LEU A 42 2.75 19.41 7.61
CA LEU A 42 3.75 18.90 8.55
C LEU A 42 3.15 17.97 9.61
N SER A 43 1.93 18.23 10.09
CA SER A 43 1.25 17.33 11.03
C SER A 43 1.01 15.95 10.42
N MET A 44 0.67 15.89 9.12
CA MET A 44 0.49 14.62 8.42
C MET A 44 1.80 13.86 8.23
N VAL A 45 2.91 14.56 8.01
CA VAL A 45 4.24 13.92 7.93
C VAL A 45 4.69 13.40 9.30
N ALA A 46 4.42 14.15 10.37
CA ALA A 46 4.74 13.71 11.73
C ALA A 46 4.02 12.40 12.08
N ASP A 47 2.73 12.30 11.74
CA ASP A 47 1.91 11.10 11.96
C ASP A 47 2.37 9.85 11.18
N MET A 48 3.26 10.00 10.19
CA MET A 48 3.86 8.85 9.49
C MET A 48 5.02 8.22 10.26
N LEU A 49 5.65 8.96 11.17
CA LEU A 49 6.76 8.45 11.96
C LEU A 49 6.21 7.66 13.16
N PRO A 50 6.81 6.52 13.50
CA PRO A 50 6.35 5.72 14.63
C PRO A 50 6.64 6.42 15.96
N GLY A 51 5.60 6.57 16.79
CA GLY A 51 5.70 7.21 18.10
C GLY A 51 5.84 8.73 18.00
N ASP A 52 6.43 9.34 19.03
CA ASP A 52 6.68 10.79 19.08
C ASP A 52 8.05 11.15 18.46
N GLU A 53 8.48 10.42 17.42
CA GLU A 53 9.76 10.67 16.77
C GLU A 53 9.75 12.07 16.12
N PRO A 54 10.72 12.94 16.44
CA PRO A 54 10.71 14.30 15.93
C PRO A 54 10.97 14.31 14.43
N LEU A 55 10.24 15.16 13.70
CA LEU A 55 10.55 15.43 12.30
C LEU A 55 11.99 15.97 12.18
N PRO A 56 12.75 15.53 11.17
CA PRO A 56 14.02 16.16 10.83
C PRO A 56 13.81 17.66 10.54
N PRO A 57 14.87 18.49 10.61
CA PRO A 57 14.76 19.90 10.26
C PRO A 57 14.26 20.06 8.82
N VAL A 58 13.24 20.88 8.62
CA VAL A 58 12.73 21.17 7.27
C VAL A 58 13.75 22.06 6.55
N GLN A 59 14.20 21.61 5.38
CA GLN A 59 15.08 22.37 4.50
C GLN A 59 14.28 23.32 3.60
N ARG A 60 13.18 22.83 3.00
CA ARG A 60 12.35 23.60 2.07
C ARG A 60 10.92 23.07 2.03
N ILE A 61 9.95 23.97 1.90
CA ILE A 61 8.56 23.63 1.56
C ILE A 61 8.18 24.37 0.28
N THR A 62 7.73 23.63 -0.73
CA THR A 62 7.25 24.17 -2.00
C THR A 62 5.73 23.94 -2.09
N PRO A 63 4.91 24.98 -1.90
CA PRO A 63 3.46 24.88 -2.05
C PRO A 63 3.03 24.93 -3.51
N ASP A 64 1.81 24.48 -3.78
CA ASP A 64 1.14 24.42 -5.09
C ASP A 64 1.94 23.70 -6.18
N ILE A 65 2.73 22.70 -5.79
CA ILE A 65 3.64 22.01 -6.70
C ILE A 65 2.88 21.25 -7.80
N SER A 66 3.33 21.38 -9.05
CA SER A 66 2.93 20.48 -10.13
C SER A 66 3.70 19.17 -10.02
N LEU A 67 3.03 18.04 -10.24
CA LEU A 67 3.72 16.73 -10.28
C LEU A 67 4.73 16.65 -11.44
N ALA A 68 4.56 17.49 -12.47
CA ALA A 68 5.50 17.61 -13.57
C ALA A 68 6.81 18.32 -13.18
N ASP A 69 6.82 19.09 -12.09
CA ASP A 69 7.99 19.85 -11.63
C ASP A 69 8.85 19.05 -10.64
N LEU A 70 8.38 17.86 -10.25
CA LEU A 70 9.13 16.97 -9.37
C LEU A 70 10.33 16.37 -10.12
N PRO A 71 11.43 16.07 -9.42
CA PRO A 71 12.49 15.23 -9.99
C PRO A 71 11.90 13.89 -10.46
N PRO A 72 12.60 13.14 -11.33
CA PRO A 72 12.14 11.83 -11.78
C PRO A 72 12.09 10.85 -10.60
N LEU A 73 10.96 10.85 -9.90
CA LEU A 73 10.61 9.91 -8.86
C LEU A 73 9.94 8.72 -9.54
N SER A 74 10.27 7.51 -9.08
CA SER A 74 9.73 6.30 -9.70
C SER A 74 8.20 6.25 -9.51
N PRO A 75 7.38 6.11 -10.59
CA PRO A 75 5.92 6.11 -10.53
C PRO A 75 5.25 5.21 -9.48
N PRO A 76 5.73 3.98 -9.15
CA PRO A 76 5.10 3.13 -8.14
C PRO A 76 5.11 3.69 -6.71
N TYR A 77 5.78 4.80 -6.45
CA TYR A 77 5.86 5.42 -5.12
C TYR A 77 4.89 6.60 -4.91
N PHE A 78 3.99 6.86 -5.85
CA PHE A 78 2.96 7.89 -5.71
C PHE A 78 1.62 7.31 -5.24
N GLY A 79 1.01 7.99 -4.27
CA GLY A 79 -0.37 7.83 -3.83
C GLY A 79 -1.28 8.72 -4.66
N VAL A 80 -2.42 9.14 -4.10
CA VAL A 80 -3.37 10.01 -4.83
C VAL A 80 -3.14 11.48 -4.45
N PRO A 81 -2.56 12.34 -5.32
CA PRO A 81 -2.11 13.68 -4.91
C PRO A 81 -3.24 14.69 -4.71
N VAL A 82 -4.48 14.34 -5.04
CA VAL A 82 -5.68 15.16 -4.75
C VAL A 82 -6.32 14.82 -3.41
N TRP A 83 -5.89 13.74 -2.75
CA TRP A 83 -6.39 13.31 -1.45
C TRP A 83 -5.62 13.96 -0.33
N ARG A 84 -6.30 14.52 0.67
CA ARG A 84 -5.65 15.09 1.85
C ARG A 84 -4.92 13.98 2.60
N GLY A 85 -3.61 14.14 2.78
CA GLY A 85 -2.70 13.11 3.28
C GLY A 85 -1.36 13.14 2.55
N VAL A 86 -0.45 12.25 2.96
CA VAL A 86 0.86 12.11 2.32
C VAL A 86 0.75 11.18 1.12
N TRP A 87 0.91 11.72 -0.09
CA TRP A 87 0.89 10.97 -1.35
C TRP A 87 2.28 10.57 -1.83
N PHE A 88 3.36 11.07 -1.24
CA PHE A 88 4.70 10.56 -1.50
C PHE A 88 5.53 10.61 -0.21
N PRO A 89 6.00 9.48 0.35
CA PRO A 89 5.61 8.12 -0.02
C PRO A 89 4.09 7.90 0.17
N PRO A 90 3.49 6.86 -0.41
CA PRO A 90 2.04 6.80 -0.67
C PRO A 90 1.20 6.39 0.57
N ASP A 91 1.36 7.06 1.71
CA ASP A 91 0.65 6.73 2.95
C ASP A 91 -0.86 7.04 2.87
N ASN A 92 -1.26 7.99 2.03
CA ASN A 92 -2.67 8.33 1.87
C ASN A 92 -3.49 7.24 1.17
N LEU A 93 -2.84 6.22 0.59
CA LEU A 93 -3.53 5.00 0.16
C LEU A 93 -4.05 4.18 1.35
N ARG A 94 -3.41 4.30 2.52
CA ARG A 94 -3.84 3.66 3.78
C ARG A 94 -4.92 4.46 4.49
N THR A 95 -4.87 5.79 4.44
CA THR A 95 -5.84 6.66 5.13
C THR A 95 -7.06 7.02 4.29
N GLY A 96 -7.00 6.81 2.97
CA GLY A 96 -8.04 7.26 2.03
C GLY A 96 -8.03 8.78 1.83
N PRO A 97 -9.08 9.35 1.20
CA PRO A 97 -9.11 10.76 0.82
C PRO A 97 -9.27 11.75 1.96
N THR A 98 -9.53 11.27 3.17
CA THR A 98 -9.66 12.09 4.36
C THR A 98 -8.69 11.61 5.43
N TRP A 99 -7.47 12.15 5.42
CA TRP A 99 -6.56 11.98 6.55
C TRP A 99 -7.16 12.53 7.85
N ARG A 100 -6.89 11.88 8.98
CA ARG A 100 -7.25 12.34 10.33
C ARG A 100 -6.05 12.17 11.27
N PRO A 101 -5.83 13.10 12.22
CA PRO A 101 -4.74 12.99 13.18
C PRO A 101 -4.87 11.74 14.05
N HIS A 102 -3.77 11.07 14.33
CA HIS A 102 -3.70 9.99 15.31
C HIS A 102 -4.06 10.52 16.71
N GLY A 103 -4.87 9.78 17.46
CA GLY A 103 -5.28 10.16 18.83
C GLY A 103 -6.57 11.00 18.93
N VAL A 104 -7.15 11.44 17.82
CA VAL A 104 -8.54 11.95 17.82
C VAL A 104 -9.48 10.75 17.75
N ALA A 105 -9.93 10.28 18.92
CA ALA A 105 -11.00 9.27 18.99
C ALA A 105 -12.23 9.76 18.21
N PRO A 106 -13.02 8.86 17.59
CA PRO A 106 -14.19 9.26 16.84
C PRO A 106 -15.13 10.03 17.78
N ALA A 107 -15.52 11.23 17.39
CA ALA A 107 -16.66 11.88 18.01
C ALA A 107 -17.91 11.04 17.68
N GLU A 108 -18.24 10.09 18.56
CA GLU A 108 -19.51 9.36 18.56
C GLU A 108 -20.74 10.29 18.73
N GLU A 109 -20.54 11.59 18.96
CA GLU A 109 -21.60 12.54 19.26
C GLU A 109 -21.79 13.63 18.19
N ARG A 110 -21.91 13.17 16.94
CA ARG A 110 -22.92 13.71 16.02
C ARG A 110 -23.80 12.57 15.48
N ALA A 111 -24.13 11.63 16.36
CA ALA A 111 -25.18 10.65 16.11
C ALA A 111 -26.46 11.36 15.58
N ALA A 112 -27.15 10.69 14.66
CA ALA A 112 -28.55 10.92 14.29
C ALA A 112 -28.91 11.72 13.01
N ARG A 113 -28.04 11.90 12.00
CA ARG A 113 -28.58 12.27 10.65
C ARG A 113 -28.02 11.59 9.40
N PHE A 114 -26.82 11.01 9.39
CA PHE A 114 -26.35 10.19 8.27
C PHE A 114 -25.45 9.07 8.79
N GLY A 115 -25.60 7.87 8.24
CA GLY A 115 -24.98 6.63 8.72
C GLY A 115 -23.44 6.64 8.76
N ARG A 116 -22.90 5.59 9.38
CA ARG A 116 -21.46 5.26 9.49
C ARG A 116 -20.63 5.80 8.32
N PRO A 117 -19.50 6.49 8.56
CA PRO A 117 -18.63 6.94 7.49
C PRO A 117 -18.06 5.73 6.73
N THR A 118 -18.54 5.58 5.50
CA THR A 118 -18.04 4.68 4.47
C THR A 118 -16.62 5.08 4.06
N PRO A 119 -15.71 4.11 3.79
CA PRO A 119 -14.50 4.38 3.03
C PRO A 119 -14.90 5.04 1.71
N VAL A 120 -14.14 6.05 1.28
CA VAL A 120 -14.46 6.79 0.05
C VAL A 120 -13.93 6.02 -1.16
N THR A 121 -14.59 4.90 -1.41
CA THR A 121 -15.29 4.67 -2.67
C THR A 121 -16.72 4.35 -2.23
N GLY A 122 -17.69 5.15 -2.66
CA GLY A 122 -19.09 4.93 -2.33
C GLY A 122 -19.70 3.70 -3.01
N LEU A 123 -18.99 2.57 -3.08
CA LEU A 123 -19.43 1.32 -3.69
C LEU A 123 -18.79 0.15 -2.92
N SER A 124 -19.56 -0.47 -2.03
CA SER A 124 -19.35 -1.83 -1.51
C SER A 124 -18.09 -2.11 -0.69
N ARG A 125 -18.23 -2.91 0.37
CA ARG A 125 -17.12 -3.69 0.92
C ARG A 125 -16.53 -4.52 -0.22
N THR A 126 -15.22 -4.45 -0.45
CA THR A 126 -14.57 -5.25 -1.49
C THR A 126 -14.23 -6.63 -0.94
N TRP A 127 -14.15 -7.65 -1.79
CA TRP A 127 -13.96 -9.03 -1.34
C TRP A 127 -12.64 -9.24 -0.59
N TRP A 128 -11.60 -8.43 -0.88
CA TRP A 128 -10.31 -8.54 -0.19
C TRP A 128 -10.27 -7.88 1.18
N ASP A 129 -11.24 -7.02 1.52
CA ASP A 129 -11.35 -6.43 2.87
C ASP A 129 -11.65 -7.51 3.93
N ASP A 130 -12.14 -8.67 3.49
CA ASP A 130 -12.50 -9.81 4.34
C ASP A 130 -11.36 -10.82 4.53
N ILE A 131 -10.25 -10.63 3.82
CA ILE A 131 -9.09 -11.51 3.95
C ILE A 131 -8.45 -11.32 5.34
N PRO A 132 -8.27 -12.40 6.12
CA PRO A 132 -7.59 -12.34 7.40
C PRO A 132 -6.22 -11.69 7.27
N HIS A 133 -5.93 -10.74 8.16
CA HIS A 133 -4.61 -10.09 8.25
C HIS A 133 -4.15 -9.34 6.98
N ILE A 134 -5.07 -8.98 6.07
CA ILE A 134 -4.75 -8.31 4.80
C ILE A 134 -3.89 -7.06 4.97
N GLY A 135 -4.11 -6.28 6.05
CA GLY A 135 -3.29 -5.10 6.36
C GLY A 135 -1.81 -5.37 6.65
N ARG A 136 -1.44 -6.61 6.98
CA ARG A 136 -0.04 -7.06 7.20
C ARG A 136 0.50 -7.91 6.06
N LEU A 137 -0.38 -8.54 5.29
CA LEU A 137 -0.04 -9.51 4.25
C LEU A 137 -0.32 -9.00 2.84
N GLY A 138 -0.60 -7.70 2.66
CA GLY A 138 -0.94 -7.14 1.35
C GLY A 138 0.10 -7.43 0.27
N THR A 139 1.40 -7.38 0.60
CA THR A 139 2.46 -7.69 -0.38
C THR A 139 2.38 -9.14 -0.90
N PRO A 140 2.47 -10.18 -0.04
CA PRO A 140 2.42 -11.57 -0.50
C PRO A 140 1.03 -12.05 -0.98
N LEU A 141 -0.06 -11.35 -0.65
CA LEU A 141 -1.43 -11.75 -1.04
C LEU A 141 -1.98 -11.00 -2.25
N MET A 142 -1.50 -9.80 -2.53
CA MET A 142 -2.07 -8.95 -3.58
C MET A 142 -0.98 -8.45 -4.52
N TRP A 143 0.03 -7.75 -4.01
CA TRP A 143 0.96 -6.99 -4.85
C TRP A 143 1.84 -7.90 -5.70
N ILE A 144 2.25 -9.04 -5.15
CA ILE A 144 3.07 -10.02 -5.86
C ILE A 144 2.41 -10.57 -7.13
N HIS A 145 1.08 -10.49 -7.25
CA HIS A 145 0.36 -11.03 -8.39
C HIS A 145 0.21 -10.04 -9.55
N GLN A 146 0.74 -8.82 -9.41
CA GLN A 146 0.56 -7.76 -10.40
C GLN A 146 1.46 -7.98 -11.63
N PRO A 147 0.91 -7.99 -12.86
CA PRO A 147 1.69 -8.22 -14.08
C PRO A 147 2.87 -7.25 -14.24
N LYS A 148 2.70 -5.99 -13.84
CA LYS A 148 3.73 -4.93 -13.91
C LYS A 148 5.00 -5.19 -13.09
N LEU A 149 5.04 -6.23 -12.26
CA LEU A 149 6.28 -6.64 -11.60
C LEU A 149 7.30 -7.15 -12.63
N GLY A 150 6.84 -7.77 -13.71
CA GLY A 150 7.71 -8.49 -14.66
C GLY A 150 8.26 -9.79 -14.07
N ARG A 151 8.71 -10.70 -14.94
CA ARG A 151 9.05 -12.07 -14.56
C ARG A 151 10.11 -12.20 -13.47
N ASP A 152 11.25 -11.53 -13.63
CA ASP A 152 12.37 -11.65 -12.69
C ASP A 152 12.00 -11.18 -11.28
N LYS A 153 11.26 -10.07 -11.15
CA LYS A 153 10.83 -9.56 -9.84
C LYS A 153 9.74 -10.42 -9.24
N TRP A 154 8.86 -10.96 -10.08
CA TRP A 154 7.84 -11.89 -9.65
C TRP A 154 8.48 -13.15 -9.04
N ASP A 155 9.37 -13.82 -9.78
CA ASP A 155 10.09 -15.02 -9.31
C ASP A 155 10.81 -14.74 -7.98
N SER A 156 11.60 -13.66 -7.92
CA SER A 156 12.33 -13.28 -6.70
C SER A 156 11.41 -12.99 -5.51
N SER A 157 10.26 -12.34 -5.73
CA SER A 157 9.31 -12.03 -4.66
C SER A 157 8.61 -13.29 -4.15
N VAL A 158 8.32 -14.25 -5.03
CA VAL A 158 7.59 -15.48 -4.69
C VAL A 158 8.51 -16.40 -3.89
N ASP A 159 9.79 -16.48 -4.28
CA ASP A 159 10.82 -17.18 -3.51
C ASP A 159 11.06 -16.55 -2.15
N MET A 160 11.17 -15.21 -2.08
CA MET A 160 11.30 -14.50 -0.81
C MET A 160 10.11 -14.78 0.11
N THR A 161 8.90 -14.80 -0.43
CA THR A 161 7.68 -15.11 0.34
C THR A 161 7.71 -16.53 0.89
N ARG A 162 8.16 -17.51 0.09
CA ARG A 162 8.32 -18.90 0.52
C ARG A 162 9.37 -19.04 1.62
N ILE A 163 10.52 -18.38 1.48
CA ILE A 163 11.61 -18.40 2.46
C ILE A 163 11.14 -17.79 3.78
N LEU A 164 10.52 -16.60 3.75
CA LEU A 164 10.03 -15.93 4.95
C LEU A 164 8.97 -16.77 5.69
N ALA A 165 8.07 -17.41 4.95
CA ALA A 165 7.07 -18.30 5.53
C ALA A 165 7.68 -19.55 6.18
N ALA A 166 8.82 -20.03 5.68
CA ALA A 166 9.55 -21.16 6.26
C ALA A 166 10.42 -20.75 7.47
N GLU A 167 11.01 -19.55 7.45
CA GLU A 167 11.87 -19.04 8.51
C GLU A 167 11.08 -18.53 9.74
N ASP A 168 9.90 -17.94 9.52
CA ASP A 168 8.99 -17.51 10.59
C ASP A 168 7.67 -18.30 10.53
N PRO A 169 7.52 -19.37 11.34
CA PRO A 169 6.31 -20.18 11.37
C PRO A 169 5.04 -19.38 11.67
N ARG A 170 5.13 -18.31 12.47
CA ARG A 170 3.97 -17.47 12.79
C ARG A 170 3.54 -16.67 11.57
N HIS A 171 4.49 -16.13 10.79
CA HIS A 171 4.18 -15.49 9.53
C HIS A 171 3.59 -16.50 8.53
N GLY A 172 4.18 -17.68 8.45
CA GLY A 172 3.71 -18.79 7.61
C GLY A 172 2.27 -19.20 7.91
N ASP A 173 1.90 -19.32 9.20
CA ASP A 173 0.54 -19.66 9.61
C ASP A 173 -0.49 -18.60 9.20
N LEU A 174 -0.18 -17.32 9.42
CA LEU A 174 -1.06 -16.20 9.01
C LEU A 174 -1.25 -16.16 7.50
N LEU A 175 -0.17 -16.37 6.74
CA LEU A 175 -0.20 -16.38 5.29
C LEU A 175 -0.99 -17.59 4.75
N ARG A 176 -0.82 -18.77 5.36
CA ARG A 176 -1.58 -19.97 5.04
C ARG A 176 -3.07 -19.78 5.28
N GLU A 177 -3.45 -19.23 6.43
CA GLU A 177 -4.86 -18.93 6.76
C GLU A 177 -5.47 -17.96 5.75
N ALA A 178 -4.77 -16.87 5.43
CA ALA A 178 -5.26 -15.86 4.50
C ALA A 178 -5.40 -16.41 3.07
N LEU A 179 -4.45 -17.21 2.59
CA LEU A 179 -4.55 -17.85 1.27
C LEU A 179 -5.66 -18.89 1.21
N ALA A 180 -5.82 -19.71 2.25
CA ALA A 180 -6.93 -20.66 2.35
C ALA A 180 -8.29 -19.93 2.31
N HIS A 181 -8.39 -18.77 2.96
CA HIS A 181 -9.56 -17.92 2.89
C HIS A 181 -9.81 -17.40 1.46
N MET A 182 -8.81 -16.86 0.78
CA MET A 182 -8.94 -16.40 -0.62
C MET A 182 -9.41 -17.51 -1.57
N ILE A 183 -8.83 -18.70 -1.44
CA ILE A 183 -9.23 -19.89 -2.22
C ILE A 183 -10.69 -20.26 -1.91
N SER A 184 -11.10 -20.22 -0.64
CA SER A 184 -12.48 -20.54 -0.23
C SER A 184 -13.51 -19.51 -0.68
N GLN A 185 -13.16 -18.22 -0.71
CA GLN A 185 -14.06 -17.15 -1.17
C GLN A 185 -14.31 -17.20 -2.67
N ARG A 186 -13.36 -17.75 -3.44
CA ARG A 186 -13.42 -17.87 -4.91
C ARG A 186 -13.79 -16.53 -5.56
N PRO A 187 -12.96 -15.48 -5.43
CA PRO A 187 -13.21 -14.22 -6.12
C PRO A 187 -13.36 -14.47 -7.62
N THR A 188 -14.25 -13.71 -8.26
CA THR A 188 -14.41 -13.77 -9.72
C THR A 188 -13.18 -13.19 -10.42
N PRO A 189 -12.89 -13.57 -11.68
CA PRO A 189 -11.79 -12.98 -12.45
C PRO A 189 -11.87 -11.44 -12.55
N ASP A 190 -13.08 -10.87 -12.63
CA ASP A 190 -13.27 -9.42 -12.67
C ASP A 190 -12.99 -8.77 -11.31
N GLU A 191 -13.47 -9.38 -10.22
CA GLU A 191 -13.14 -8.97 -8.85
C GLU A 191 -11.64 -9.06 -8.56
N TRP A 192 -10.95 -10.06 -9.11
CA TRP A 192 -9.50 -10.21 -9.00
C TRP A 192 -8.75 -9.15 -9.82
N PHE A 193 -9.25 -8.82 -11.01
CA PHE A 193 -8.62 -7.85 -11.90
C PHE A 193 -8.65 -6.42 -11.33
N ASP A 194 -9.75 -6.00 -10.71
CA ASP A 194 -9.97 -4.62 -10.23
C ASP A 194 -8.88 -4.09 -9.27
N PRO A 195 -8.22 -4.90 -8.42
CA PRO A 195 -7.04 -4.48 -7.65
C PRO A 195 -5.67 -4.99 -8.17
N ILE A 196 -5.62 -6.13 -8.85
CA ILE A 196 -4.34 -6.80 -9.21
C ILE A 196 -3.89 -6.48 -10.64
N GLY A 197 -4.83 -6.25 -11.55
CA GLY A 197 -4.56 -6.05 -12.97
C GLY A 197 -4.17 -7.33 -13.73
N ALA A 198 -4.11 -8.49 -13.07
CA ALA A 198 -3.97 -9.79 -13.74
C ALA A 198 -5.33 -10.29 -14.20
N ARG A 199 -5.46 -10.61 -15.50
CA ARG A 199 -6.73 -11.06 -16.10
C ARG A 199 -6.67 -12.56 -16.35
N PHE A 200 -7.46 -13.31 -15.60
CA PHE A 200 -7.69 -14.73 -15.84
C PHE A 200 -8.83 -14.92 -16.85
N ALA A 201 -8.76 -15.96 -17.67
CA ALA A 201 -9.74 -16.27 -18.70
C ALA A 201 -11.09 -16.67 -18.10
N ASP A 202 -11.07 -17.44 -17.01
CA ASP A 202 -12.25 -17.91 -16.30
C ASP A 202 -11.95 -18.20 -14.81
N GLN A 203 -12.99 -18.63 -14.09
CA GLN A 203 -12.90 -18.96 -12.67
C GLN A 203 -12.00 -20.16 -12.39
N GLU A 204 -11.95 -21.14 -13.28
CA GLU A 204 -11.16 -22.36 -13.09
C GLU A 204 -9.68 -22.03 -13.14
N GLN A 205 -9.27 -21.21 -14.11
CA GLN A 205 -7.89 -20.76 -14.24
C GLN A 205 -7.42 -19.96 -13.00
N LEU A 206 -8.27 -19.07 -12.46
CA LEU A 206 -7.95 -18.32 -11.25
C LEU A 206 -7.84 -19.23 -10.02
N VAL A 207 -8.72 -20.22 -9.87
CA VAL A 207 -8.66 -21.18 -8.76
C VAL A 207 -7.42 -22.05 -8.86
N GLU A 208 -7.10 -22.57 -10.05
CA GLU A 208 -5.89 -23.36 -10.30
C GLU A 208 -4.64 -22.55 -9.96
N TYR A 209 -4.60 -21.28 -10.37
CA TYR A 209 -3.51 -20.38 -10.05
C TYR A 209 -3.31 -20.21 -8.53
N LEU A 210 -4.38 -19.89 -7.80
CA LEU A 210 -4.32 -19.68 -6.35
C LEU A 210 -3.92 -20.96 -5.60
N GLN A 211 -4.40 -22.12 -6.04
CA GLN A 211 -4.01 -23.41 -5.49
C GLN A 211 -2.54 -23.72 -5.77
N ALA A 212 -2.09 -23.52 -7.01
CA ALA A 212 -0.68 -23.72 -7.37
C ALA A 212 0.25 -22.80 -6.58
N PHE A 213 -0.17 -21.56 -6.33
CA PHE A 213 0.58 -20.62 -5.50
C PHE A 213 0.63 -21.06 -4.04
N HIS A 214 -0.50 -21.46 -3.46
CA HIS A 214 -0.55 -22.03 -2.11
C HIS A 214 0.36 -23.27 -1.98
N ASP A 215 0.29 -24.20 -2.93
CA ASP A 215 1.08 -25.43 -2.92
C ASP A 215 2.57 -25.18 -3.17
N TYR A 216 2.91 -24.09 -3.87
CA TYR A 216 4.30 -23.65 -4.00
C TYR A 216 4.85 -23.14 -2.66
N LEU A 217 4.08 -22.32 -1.95
CA LEU A 217 4.53 -21.74 -0.68
C LEU A 217 4.61 -22.79 0.43
N PHE A 218 3.65 -23.73 0.48
CA PHE A 218 3.45 -24.60 1.64
C PHE A 218 3.43 -26.10 1.36
N GLY A 219 3.43 -26.51 0.09
CA GLY A 219 3.39 -27.90 -0.32
C GLY A 219 4.67 -28.33 -1.07
N ASP A 220 4.53 -29.42 -1.82
CA ASP A 220 5.66 -30.06 -2.51
C ASP A 220 5.90 -29.49 -3.92
N ARG A 221 5.18 -28.43 -4.31
CA ARG A 221 5.33 -27.87 -5.65
C ARG A 221 6.70 -27.18 -5.76
N THR A 222 7.46 -27.58 -6.77
CA THR A 222 8.85 -27.16 -6.97
C THR A 222 8.98 -25.82 -7.68
N ALA A 223 7.97 -25.39 -8.44
CA ALA A 223 8.00 -24.13 -9.19
C ALA A 223 6.62 -23.42 -9.15
N PRO A 224 6.59 -22.09 -9.01
CA PRO A 224 5.34 -21.34 -9.02
C PRO A 224 4.82 -21.17 -10.47
N ILE A 225 3.52 -20.93 -10.63
CA ILE A 225 2.92 -20.55 -11.92
C ILE A 225 2.83 -19.01 -11.94
N PRO A 226 3.33 -18.32 -12.98
CA PRO A 226 3.18 -16.87 -13.08
C PRO A 226 1.72 -16.49 -13.37
N PRO A 227 1.21 -15.37 -12.82
CA PRO A 227 -0.08 -14.86 -13.24
C PRO A 227 -0.01 -14.36 -14.69
N PRO A 228 -1.14 -14.35 -15.42
CA PRO A 228 -1.18 -13.85 -16.80
C PRO A 228 -0.61 -12.44 -16.94
N GLY A 229 0.18 -12.20 -18.01
CA GLY A 229 0.77 -10.90 -18.33
C GLY A 229 2.11 -10.58 -17.66
N VAL A 230 2.63 -11.45 -16.78
CA VAL A 230 3.97 -11.29 -16.18
C VAL A 230 5.10 -11.54 -17.18
N ASP A 231 4.90 -12.44 -18.14
CA ASP A 231 5.89 -12.81 -19.17
C ASP A 231 5.88 -11.88 -20.40
N GLU A 232 4.94 -10.94 -20.49
CA GLU A 232 4.70 -10.11 -21.69
C GLU A 232 5.37 -8.72 -21.63
N GLN A 233 6.28 -8.48 -20.68
CA GLN A 233 6.93 -7.17 -20.44
C GLN A 233 8.45 -7.19 -20.57
#